data_AF-A0A9D7RT93-F1
#
_entry.id   AF-A0A9D7RT93-F1
#
_cell.length_a   1.000
_cell.length_b   1.000
_cell.length_c   1.000
_cell.angle_alpha   90.00
_cell.angle_beta   90.00
_cell.angle_gamma   90.00
#
_symmetry.space_group_name_H-M   'P 1'
#
loop_
_entity.id
_entity.type
_entity.pdbx_description
1 polymer ?
#
loop_
_entity_poly.entity_id
_entity_poly.type
_entity_poly.pdbx_seq_one_letter_code
_entity_poly.pdbx_strand_id
1 'polypeptide(L)'
;MAVFIFMGTFPALAQPQPFENNEEATLQQQNQTAPVPDPAAIPEIVHQIDPKIESMGFSPREDHRSLGADLFRGSTRSAITELIKAQPDASSSPAMHKLVNQVLLTAASTSELVADTVPNPGEDLLTLRMEKMLDRGLYEEAASFYSNLDQDPYHERFAAAGITALIMTGKKALACVEVKTFFGDRNDSTLWKNLNLYCRYVMASAESPQKFDLDSSDTSIFQVLRNIVTTPGYTLNYTPSVFETLSPVDRAILVAENRLVYSAQTDAVDLSVPANHIQPLLNVPALDMDTRLKLLDRGVQTGTLPGTAIAGFYKSAVIDDKAVGPVQDLIRIYKKIKTADETTDIPLY
;
A
#
# COMPACT_ATOMS: atom_id res chain seq x y z
N MET A 1 -42.55 -10.26 -55.74
CA MET A 1 -42.35 -9.08 -54.88
C MET A 1 -40.91 -8.64 -55.08
N ALA A 2 -40.72 -7.56 -55.84
CA ALA A 2 -39.43 -7.04 -56.29
C ALA A 2 -38.95 -5.98 -55.30
N VAL A 3 -37.66 -5.99 -54.94
CA VAL A 3 -37.04 -4.96 -54.10
C VAL A 3 -35.93 -4.30 -54.92
N PHE A 4 -36.06 -2.97 -54.99
CA PHE A 4 -35.27 -2.03 -55.79
C PHE A 4 -33.86 -1.83 -55.23
N ILE A 5 -32.90 -1.74 -56.15
CA ILE A 5 -31.50 -1.34 -55.92
C ILE A 5 -31.42 0.18 -56.10
N PHE A 6 -30.91 0.90 -55.10
CA PHE A 6 -30.54 2.32 -55.22
C PHE A 6 -29.01 2.44 -55.39
N MET A 7 -28.58 2.90 -56.56
CA MET A 7 -27.21 3.38 -56.80
C MET A 7 -27.13 4.86 -56.42
N GLY A 8 -26.26 5.20 -55.48
CA GLY A 8 -25.88 6.58 -55.14
C GLY A 8 -24.45 6.86 -55.59
N THR A 9 -24.29 7.93 -56.38
CA THR A 9 -23.03 8.46 -56.91
C THR A 9 -22.28 9.28 -55.86
N PHE A 10 -20.98 9.04 -55.69
CA PHE A 10 -20.09 9.89 -54.90
C PHE A 10 -19.27 10.81 -55.81
N PRO A 11 -19.15 12.12 -55.51
CA PRO A 11 -18.28 13.02 -56.25
C PRO A 11 -16.82 12.91 -55.79
N ALA A 12 -15.91 13.07 -56.75
CA ALA A 12 -14.46 13.06 -56.60
C ALA A 12 -13.96 14.28 -55.81
N LEU A 13 -13.00 14.07 -54.90
CA LEU A 13 -12.26 15.13 -54.22
C LEU A 13 -10.74 14.91 -54.35
N ALA A 14 -10.14 15.89 -55.04
CA ALA A 14 -8.80 16.49 -54.94
C ALA A 14 -7.57 15.64 -54.58
N GLN A 15 -6.60 15.66 -55.52
CA GLN A 15 -5.22 15.23 -55.33
C GLN A 15 -4.43 16.21 -54.44
N PRO A 16 -3.44 15.75 -53.65
CA PRO A 16 -2.54 16.61 -52.89
C PRO A 16 -1.44 17.19 -53.78
N GLN A 17 -1.20 18.50 -53.64
CA GLN A 17 -0.05 19.22 -54.21
C GLN A 17 1.22 18.94 -53.37
N PRO A 18 2.41 18.87 -53.99
CA PRO A 18 3.67 18.75 -53.28
C PRO A 18 4.13 20.10 -52.74
N PHE A 19 4.51 20.14 -51.46
CA PHE A 19 5.21 21.28 -50.86
C PHE A 19 6.69 21.19 -51.26
N GLU A 20 7.13 22.12 -52.10
CA GLU A 20 8.53 22.53 -52.22
C GLU A 20 8.92 23.31 -50.97
N ASN A 21 10.05 22.95 -50.34
CA ASN A 21 10.77 23.84 -49.43
C ASN A 21 12.25 23.78 -49.80
N ASN A 22 12.70 24.82 -50.50
CA ASN A 22 14.09 25.25 -50.59
C ASN A 22 14.37 26.13 -49.37
N GLU A 23 15.38 25.79 -48.54
CA GLU A 23 16.28 26.75 -47.90
C GLU A 23 17.38 26.00 -47.12
N GLU A 24 18.43 25.60 -47.85
CA GLU A 24 19.78 25.53 -47.29
C GLU A 24 20.37 26.95 -47.33
N ALA A 25 20.60 27.55 -46.16
CA ALA A 25 21.75 28.42 -45.87
C ALA A 25 21.58 29.02 -44.47
N THR A 26 22.37 28.57 -43.49
CA THR A 26 23.24 29.38 -42.62
C THR A 26 23.82 28.45 -41.55
N LEU A 27 24.83 27.66 -41.93
CA LEU A 27 25.78 27.06 -40.99
C LEU A 27 26.95 28.04 -40.88
N GLN A 28 27.03 28.78 -39.77
CA GLN A 28 28.27 29.04 -39.05
C GLN A 28 28.01 29.88 -37.79
N GLN A 29 28.67 29.44 -36.71
CA GLN A 29 29.09 30.24 -35.56
C GLN A 29 28.16 30.30 -34.35
N GLN A 30 28.19 29.22 -33.55
CA GLN A 30 28.33 29.31 -32.09
C GLN A 30 28.90 28.00 -31.54
N ASN A 31 30.22 27.85 -31.67
CA ASN A 31 30.99 26.85 -30.96
C ASN A 31 31.35 27.45 -29.59
N GLN A 32 30.40 27.37 -28.64
CA GLN A 32 30.69 27.56 -27.22
C GLN A 32 30.68 26.16 -26.59
N THR A 33 31.86 25.72 -26.18
CA THR A 33 32.07 24.52 -25.37
C THR A 33 31.28 24.63 -24.07
N ALA A 34 30.07 24.10 -24.06
CA ALA A 34 29.37 23.77 -22.83
C ALA A 34 30.21 22.71 -22.09
N PRO A 35 30.37 22.82 -20.76
CA PRO A 35 31.02 21.77 -19.97
C PRO A 35 30.22 20.48 -20.16
N VAL A 36 30.93 19.38 -20.43
CA VAL A 36 30.35 18.03 -20.45
C VAL A 36 29.71 17.80 -19.07
N PRO A 37 28.39 17.59 -18.97
CA PRO A 37 27.75 17.34 -17.69
C PRO A 37 28.33 16.04 -17.11
N ASP A 38 28.73 16.10 -15.85
CA ASP A 38 29.18 14.95 -15.08
C ASP A 38 28.07 13.87 -15.10
N PRO A 39 28.34 12.63 -15.58
CA PRO A 39 27.36 11.55 -15.56
C PRO A 39 26.94 11.13 -14.14
N ALA A 40 27.56 11.66 -13.08
CA ALA A 40 27.14 11.50 -11.68
C ALA A 40 26.17 12.57 -11.18
N ALA A 41 25.88 13.64 -11.95
CA ALA A 41 24.91 14.64 -11.54
C ALA A 41 23.49 14.20 -11.92
N ILE A 42 22.79 13.59 -10.96
CA ILE A 42 21.34 13.43 -11.02
C ILE A 42 20.75 14.83 -11.26
N PRO A 43 19.97 15.07 -12.34
CA PRO A 43 19.26 16.33 -12.44
C PRO A 43 18.33 16.39 -11.22
N GLU A 44 18.56 17.37 -10.35
CA GLU A 44 17.61 17.73 -9.31
C GLU A 44 16.39 18.29 -10.03
N ILE A 45 15.53 17.39 -10.51
CA ILE A 45 14.26 17.79 -11.07
C ILE A 45 13.40 18.17 -9.86
N VAL A 46 13.46 19.44 -9.49
CA VAL A 46 12.45 20.06 -8.64
C VAL A 46 11.16 20.09 -9.46
N HIS A 47 10.50 18.94 -9.56
CA HIS A 47 9.15 18.86 -10.05
C HIS A 47 8.29 19.61 -9.03
N GLN A 48 7.89 20.82 -9.40
CA GLN A 48 6.83 21.52 -8.69
C GLN A 48 5.63 20.56 -8.65
N ILE A 49 5.23 20.14 -7.46
CA ILE A 49 4.12 19.18 -7.31
C ILE A 49 2.87 19.85 -7.88
N ASP A 50 2.17 19.17 -8.79
CA ASP A 50 0.82 19.59 -9.16
C ASP A 50 -0.07 19.50 -7.90
N PRO A 51 -0.62 20.62 -7.40
CA PRO A 51 -1.48 20.59 -6.21
C PRO A 51 -2.68 19.64 -6.35
N LYS A 52 -3.06 19.25 -7.57
CA LYS A 52 -4.08 18.23 -7.83
C LYS A 52 -3.68 16.84 -7.33
N ILE A 53 -2.39 16.50 -7.29
CA ILE A 53 -1.90 15.23 -6.73
C ILE A 53 -2.25 15.15 -5.24
N GLU A 54 -2.14 16.27 -4.52
CA GLU A 54 -2.56 16.34 -3.10
C GLU A 54 -4.07 16.12 -2.92
N SER A 55 -4.89 16.24 -3.98
CA SER A 55 -6.34 15.96 -3.91
C SER A 55 -6.70 14.49 -4.06
N MET A 56 -5.75 13.63 -4.43
CA MET A 56 -6.00 12.20 -4.65
C MET A 56 -6.44 11.51 -3.36
N GLY A 57 -7.27 10.48 -3.46
CA GLY A 57 -7.71 9.65 -2.34
C GLY A 57 -8.34 8.34 -2.83
N PHE A 58 -8.46 7.37 -1.92
CA PHE A 58 -8.95 6.03 -2.23
C PHE A 58 -10.47 5.97 -2.41
N SER A 59 -11.21 6.65 -1.52
CA SER A 59 -12.66 6.67 -1.58
C SER A 59 -13.10 7.75 -2.57
N PRO A 60 -13.72 7.38 -3.71
CA PRO A 60 -14.30 8.36 -4.62
C PRO A 60 -15.32 9.21 -3.86
N ARG A 61 -15.63 10.40 -4.39
CA ARG A 61 -16.49 11.41 -3.74
C ARG A 61 -17.87 10.88 -3.31
N GLU A 62 -18.31 9.78 -3.91
CA GLU A 62 -19.63 9.16 -3.70
C GLU A 62 -19.57 7.88 -2.83
N ASP A 63 -18.39 7.46 -2.38
CA ASP A 63 -18.27 6.34 -1.43
C ASP A 63 -18.81 6.77 -0.06
N HIS A 64 -19.65 5.96 0.56
CA HIS A 64 -20.17 6.15 1.93
C HIS A 64 -19.06 6.22 2.99
N ARG A 65 -17.83 5.82 2.65
CA ARG A 65 -16.64 5.99 3.48
C ARG A 65 -15.95 7.35 3.31
N SER A 66 -16.30 8.12 2.27
CA SER A 66 -15.79 9.46 1.99
C SER A 66 -16.40 10.50 2.93
N LEU A 67 -15.62 11.52 3.30
CA LEU A 67 -16.10 12.70 4.02
C LEU A 67 -16.46 13.87 3.09
N GLY A 68 -16.43 13.64 1.77
CA GLY A 68 -16.76 14.65 0.76
C GLY A 68 -15.54 15.42 0.24
N ALA A 69 -15.70 16.01 -0.94
CA ALA A 69 -14.64 16.76 -1.61
C ALA A 69 -14.25 18.05 -0.88
N ASP A 70 -15.12 18.56 -0.01
CA ASP A 70 -14.97 19.79 0.74
C ASP A 70 -14.46 19.57 2.17
N LEU A 71 -13.91 18.39 2.47
CA LEU A 71 -13.33 18.04 3.77
C LEU A 71 -12.38 19.12 4.33
N PHE A 72 -11.57 19.74 3.47
CA PHE A 72 -10.58 20.75 3.87
C PHE A 72 -11.04 22.20 3.68
N ARG A 73 -12.33 22.43 3.38
CA ARG A 73 -12.86 23.76 3.07
C ARG A 73 -12.53 24.76 4.18
N GLY A 74 -11.87 25.85 3.80
CA GLY A 74 -11.52 26.95 4.70
C GLY A 74 -10.43 26.64 5.72
N SER A 75 -9.86 25.44 5.71
CA SER A 75 -8.68 25.09 6.52
C SER A 75 -7.40 25.53 5.81
N THR A 76 -6.37 25.90 6.57
CA THR A 76 -5.05 26.19 6.00
C THR A 76 -4.29 24.90 5.70
N ARG A 77 -3.45 24.92 4.66
CA ARG A 77 -2.61 23.76 4.32
C ARG A 77 -1.69 23.39 5.48
N SER A 78 -1.10 24.37 6.15
CA SER A 78 -0.25 24.15 7.33
C SER A 78 -1.00 23.43 8.46
N ALA A 79 -2.24 23.80 8.75
CA ALA A 79 -3.03 23.19 9.81
C ALA A 79 -3.39 21.73 9.49
N ILE A 80 -3.74 21.43 8.23
CA ILE A 80 -4.02 20.06 7.79
C ILE A 80 -2.76 19.19 7.85
N THR A 81 -1.62 19.72 7.41
CA THR A 81 -0.32 19.05 7.52
C THR A 81 0.01 18.68 8.96
N GLU A 82 -0.11 19.64 9.88
CA GLU A 82 0.13 19.38 11.31
C GLU A 82 -0.88 18.41 11.89
N LEU A 83 -2.15 18.52 11.50
CA LEU A 83 -3.21 17.61 11.97
C LEU A 83 -2.91 16.17 11.55
N ILE A 84 -2.52 15.93 10.29
CA ILE A 84 -2.19 14.58 9.79
C ILE A 84 -0.99 14.02 10.56
N LYS A 85 0.07 14.82 10.74
CA LYS A 85 1.28 14.41 11.47
C LYS A 85 0.98 14.08 12.93
N ALA A 86 0.15 14.89 13.59
CA ALA A 86 -0.19 14.76 15.00
C ALA A 86 -1.24 13.67 15.31
N GLN A 87 -1.84 13.03 14.29
CA GLN A 87 -2.78 11.94 14.54
C GLN A 87 -2.09 10.80 15.27
N PRO A 88 -2.72 10.24 16.33
CA PRO A 88 -2.16 9.08 17.01
C PRO A 88 -2.19 7.87 16.07
N ASP A 89 -1.19 7.01 16.17
CA ASP A 89 -1.09 5.81 15.31
C ASP A 89 -2.14 4.75 15.70
N ALA A 90 -2.56 4.75 16.96
CA ALA A 90 -3.64 3.91 17.48
C ALA A 90 -4.66 4.75 18.26
N SER A 91 -5.94 4.42 18.12
CA SER A 91 -7.02 4.97 18.95
C SER A 91 -7.78 3.82 19.61
N SER A 92 -8.12 3.99 20.89
CA SER A 92 -8.99 3.06 21.61
C SER A 92 -10.47 3.27 21.29
N SER A 93 -10.85 4.38 20.63
CA SER A 93 -12.22 4.67 20.23
C SER A 93 -12.47 4.21 18.79
N PRO A 94 -13.38 3.25 18.54
CA PRO A 94 -13.72 2.82 17.19
C PRO A 94 -14.25 3.94 16.30
N ALA A 95 -15.03 4.86 16.88
CA ALA A 95 -15.58 6.00 16.15
C ALA A 95 -14.47 6.95 15.69
N MET A 96 -13.51 7.24 16.58
CA MET A 96 -12.36 8.07 16.24
C MET A 96 -11.45 7.36 15.24
N HIS A 97 -11.20 6.07 15.44
CA HIS A 97 -10.40 5.26 14.52
C HIS A 97 -10.99 5.30 13.11
N LYS A 98 -12.30 5.07 13.00
CA LYS A 98 -13.03 5.15 11.74
C LYS A 98 -12.93 6.54 11.11
N LEU A 99 -13.21 7.60 11.88
CA LEU A 99 -13.17 8.98 11.36
C LEU A 99 -11.80 9.33 10.79
N VAL A 100 -10.72 9.03 11.53
CA VAL A 100 -9.35 9.31 11.06
C VAL A 100 -9.05 8.53 9.79
N ASN A 101 -9.42 7.25 9.71
CA ASN A 101 -9.21 6.47 8.49
C ASN A 101 -10.00 7.05 7.31
N GLN A 102 -11.23 7.51 7.54
CA GLN A 102 -12.03 8.19 6.51
C GLN A 102 -11.36 9.50 6.05
N VAL A 103 -10.80 10.30 6.96
CA VAL A 103 -10.02 11.50 6.61
C VAL A 103 -8.83 11.14 5.71
N LEU A 104 -8.06 10.09 6.05
CA LEU A 104 -6.88 9.69 5.28
C LEU A 104 -7.22 9.14 3.89
N LEU A 105 -8.35 8.43 3.78
CA LEU A 105 -8.78 7.76 2.55
C LEU A 105 -9.61 8.64 1.62
N THR A 106 -10.19 9.74 2.11
CA THR A 106 -11.06 10.62 1.33
C THR A 106 -10.29 11.36 0.25
N ALA A 107 -10.80 11.33 -0.99
CA ALA A 107 -10.37 12.25 -2.05
C ALA A 107 -10.97 13.64 -1.79
N ALA A 108 -10.14 14.59 -1.35
CA ALA A 108 -10.56 15.95 -0.96
C ALA A 108 -9.93 16.98 -1.89
N SER A 109 -10.68 18.01 -2.29
CA SER A 109 -10.19 19.02 -3.22
C SER A 109 -9.26 20.02 -2.53
N THR A 110 -8.00 20.07 -2.94
CA THR A 110 -7.05 21.10 -2.51
C THR A 110 -7.32 22.47 -3.14
N SER A 111 -8.32 22.60 -4.01
CA SER A 111 -8.84 23.92 -4.40
C SER A 111 -9.63 24.62 -3.30
N GLU A 112 -10.14 23.85 -2.32
CA GLU A 112 -11.01 24.36 -1.25
C GLU A 112 -10.22 24.78 0.02
N LEU A 113 -8.92 24.47 0.07
CA LEU A 113 -8.04 24.84 1.18
C LEU A 113 -7.46 26.25 0.99
N VAL A 114 -7.09 26.89 2.11
CA VAL A 114 -6.32 28.14 2.10
C VAL A 114 -4.84 27.78 1.92
N ALA A 115 -4.29 28.08 0.73
CA ALA A 115 -2.91 27.77 0.35
C ALA A 115 -1.91 28.73 1.00
N ASP A 116 -1.75 28.63 2.32
CA ASP A 116 -0.83 29.45 3.12
C ASP A 116 0.63 28.98 3.05
N THR A 117 0.87 27.77 2.52
CA THR A 117 2.20 27.18 2.31
C THR A 117 2.28 26.51 0.94
N VAL A 118 3.49 26.44 0.38
CA VAL A 118 3.76 25.75 -0.91
C VAL A 118 3.94 24.25 -0.65
N PRO A 119 3.38 23.36 -1.49
CA PRO A 119 3.68 21.93 -1.43
C PRO A 119 5.17 21.64 -1.63
N ASN A 120 5.76 20.92 -0.68
CA ASN A 120 7.15 20.45 -0.73
C ASN A 120 7.17 18.95 -1.05
N PRO A 121 7.89 18.47 -2.08
CA PRO A 121 7.93 17.05 -2.43
C PRO A 121 8.28 16.17 -1.23
N GLY A 122 7.46 15.14 -0.99
CA GLY A 122 7.66 14.24 0.15
C GLY A 122 7.15 14.77 1.50
N GLU A 123 6.77 16.04 1.58
CA GLU A 123 6.04 16.64 2.72
C GLU A 123 4.68 17.19 2.30
N ASP A 124 4.22 16.77 1.13
CA ASP A 124 2.91 17.07 0.60
C ASP A 124 1.82 16.26 1.30
N LEU A 125 0.58 16.72 1.19
CA LEU A 125 -0.55 16.09 1.87
C LEU A 125 -0.77 14.65 1.42
N LEU A 126 -0.38 14.28 0.19
CA LEU A 126 -0.52 12.91 -0.28
C LEU A 126 0.52 11.99 0.37
N THR A 127 1.79 12.38 0.38
CA THR A 127 2.86 11.63 1.06
C THR A 127 2.54 11.44 2.53
N LEU A 128 2.16 12.52 3.23
CA LEU A 128 1.87 12.45 4.67
C LEU A 128 0.67 11.55 4.99
N ARG A 129 -0.38 11.59 4.15
CA ARG A 129 -1.52 10.67 4.30
C ARG A 129 -1.10 9.22 4.08
N MET A 130 -0.28 8.96 3.07
CA MET A 130 0.23 7.63 2.78
C MET A 130 1.03 7.06 3.97
N GLU A 131 2.00 7.82 4.48
CA GLU A 131 2.78 7.42 5.66
C GLU A 131 1.90 7.21 6.89
N LYS A 132 0.94 8.11 7.13
CA LYS A 132 0.02 7.97 8.28
C LYS A 132 -0.92 6.76 8.12
N MET A 133 -1.27 6.35 6.90
CA MET A 133 -1.99 5.09 6.68
C MET A 133 -1.15 3.88 7.13
N LEU A 134 0.15 3.86 6.84
CA LEU A 134 1.06 2.80 7.29
C LEU A 134 1.19 2.80 8.82
N ASP A 135 1.38 3.96 9.44
CA ASP A 135 1.50 4.08 10.91
C ASP A 135 0.27 3.49 11.62
N ARG A 136 -0.91 3.65 11.01
CA ARG A 136 -2.19 3.17 11.52
C ARG A 136 -2.54 1.73 11.15
N GLY A 137 -1.67 1.07 10.39
CA GLY A 137 -1.86 -0.32 9.97
C GLY A 137 -2.79 -0.53 8.77
N LEU A 138 -3.13 0.52 8.02
CA LEU A 138 -4.01 0.49 6.84
C LEU A 138 -3.25 0.01 5.58
N TYR A 139 -2.56 -1.12 5.69
CA TYR A 139 -1.64 -1.58 4.65
C TYR A 139 -2.36 -2.05 3.39
N GLU A 140 -3.55 -2.65 3.51
CA GLU A 140 -4.33 -3.09 2.35
C GLU A 140 -4.85 -1.89 1.55
N GLU A 141 -5.41 -0.89 2.24
CA GLU A 141 -5.87 0.35 1.63
C GLU A 141 -4.71 1.13 1.02
N ALA A 142 -3.59 1.25 1.72
CA ALA A 142 -2.39 1.91 1.20
C ALA A 142 -1.82 1.18 -0.02
N ALA A 143 -1.69 -0.15 0.04
CA ALA A 143 -1.22 -0.95 -1.10
C ALA A 143 -2.15 -0.83 -2.29
N SER A 144 -3.48 -0.88 -2.07
CA SER A 144 -4.46 -0.71 -3.14
C SER A 144 -4.46 0.70 -3.69
N PHE A 145 -4.33 1.72 -2.85
CA PHE A 145 -4.26 3.11 -3.28
C PHE A 145 -3.04 3.33 -4.17
N TYR A 146 -1.86 2.93 -3.70
CA TYR A 146 -0.61 3.02 -4.46
C TYR A 146 -0.66 2.27 -5.80
N SER A 147 -1.24 1.06 -5.82
CA SER A 147 -1.34 0.25 -7.06
C SER A 147 -2.31 0.81 -8.10
N ASN A 148 -3.26 1.65 -7.68
CA ASN A 148 -4.30 2.21 -8.55
C ASN A 148 -3.99 3.64 -8.99
N LEU A 149 -2.81 4.16 -8.70
CA LEU A 149 -2.39 5.46 -9.20
C LEU A 149 -2.00 5.34 -10.66
N ASP A 150 -2.63 6.15 -11.51
CA ASP A 150 -2.32 6.26 -12.93
C ASP A 150 -1.02 7.05 -13.20
N GLN A 151 -0.28 7.41 -12.16
CA GLN A 151 0.91 8.26 -12.22
C GLN A 151 2.07 7.57 -11.53
N ASP A 152 3.26 7.75 -12.10
CA ASP A 152 4.51 7.30 -11.49
C ASP A 152 4.70 7.97 -10.11
N PRO A 153 5.35 7.29 -9.15
CA PRO A 153 5.68 7.89 -7.87
C PRO A 153 6.56 9.13 -8.08
N TYR A 154 6.03 10.29 -7.70
CA TYR A 154 6.70 11.58 -7.90
C TYR A 154 7.80 11.86 -6.86
N HIS A 155 7.87 11.08 -5.78
CA HIS A 155 8.85 11.26 -4.71
C HIS A 155 9.21 9.95 -4.01
N GLU A 156 10.45 9.84 -3.52
CA GLU A 156 10.95 8.61 -2.90
C GLU A 156 10.21 8.20 -1.62
N ARG A 157 9.84 9.16 -0.75
CA ARG A 157 9.06 8.87 0.47
C ARG A 157 7.69 8.27 0.17
N PHE A 158 7.01 8.83 -0.82
CA PHE A 158 5.73 8.30 -1.29
C PHE A 158 5.87 6.88 -1.83
N ALA A 159 6.87 6.65 -2.69
CA ALA A 159 7.17 5.33 -3.23
C ALA A 159 7.54 4.32 -2.14
N ALA A 160 8.37 4.73 -1.17
CA ALA A 160 8.79 3.88 -0.05
C ALA A 160 7.60 3.43 0.79
N ALA A 161 6.66 4.33 1.08
CA ALA A 161 5.43 3.99 1.79
C ALA A 161 4.56 3.02 0.97
N GLY A 162 4.40 3.25 -0.35
CA GLY A 162 3.71 2.35 -1.27
C GLY A 162 4.29 0.95 -1.31
N ILE A 163 5.60 0.85 -1.54
CA ILE A 163 6.34 -0.41 -1.60
C ILE A 163 6.28 -1.14 -0.25
N THR A 164 6.40 -0.42 0.86
CA THR A 164 6.26 -1.01 2.21
C THR A 164 4.88 -1.63 2.39
N ALA A 165 3.82 -0.94 1.97
CA ALA A 165 2.46 -1.48 2.02
C ALA A 165 2.30 -2.72 1.12
N LEU A 166 2.83 -2.70 -0.10
CA LEU A 166 2.85 -3.87 -1.00
C LEU A 166 3.56 -5.07 -0.36
N ILE A 167 4.72 -4.87 0.24
CA ILE A 167 5.45 -5.94 0.96
C ILE A 167 4.61 -6.47 2.11
N MET A 168 4.07 -5.59 2.97
CA MET A 168 3.28 -5.97 4.15
C MET A 168 2.03 -6.79 3.82
N THR A 169 1.42 -6.53 2.67
CA THR A 169 0.25 -7.26 2.12
C THR A 169 0.64 -8.51 1.33
N GLY A 170 1.91 -8.89 1.32
CA GLY A 170 2.40 -10.09 0.63
C GLY A 170 2.53 -9.94 -0.88
N LYS A 171 2.29 -8.76 -1.46
CA LYS A 171 2.46 -8.44 -2.89
C LYS A 171 3.94 -8.24 -3.27
N LYS A 172 4.81 -9.17 -2.84
CA LYS A 172 6.27 -9.08 -2.95
C LYS A 172 6.78 -8.90 -4.38
N ALA A 173 6.21 -9.66 -5.32
CA ALA A 173 6.60 -9.57 -6.73
C ALA A 173 6.32 -8.18 -7.31
N LEU A 174 5.13 -7.62 -7.03
CA LEU A 174 4.77 -6.28 -7.47
C LEU A 174 5.67 -5.23 -6.82
N ALA A 175 5.89 -5.31 -5.50
CA ALA A 175 6.82 -4.43 -4.79
C ALA A 175 8.23 -4.43 -5.43
N CYS A 176 8.70 -5.59 -5.89
CA CYS A 176 10.01 -5.69 -6.54
C CYS A 176 10.06 -5.21 -7.98
N VAL A 177 8.94 -5.23 -8.69
CA VAL A 177 8.82 -4.53 -9.98
C VAL A 177 8.95 -3.03 -9.74
N GLU A 178 8.21 -2.48 -8.76
CA GLU A 178 8.24 -1.05 -8.40
C GLU A 178 9.67 -0.56 -8.06
N VAL A 179 10.37 -1.28 -7.18
CA VAL A 179 11.76 -0.95 -6.80
C VAL A 179 12.67 -0.88 -8.04
N LYS A 180 12.56 -1.85 -8.95
CA LYS A 180 13.40 -1.90 -10.16
C LYS A 180 13.04 -0.83 -11.18
N THR A 181 11.75 -0.52 -11.34
CA THR A 181 11.27 0.46 -12.31
C THR A 181 11.71 1.86 -11.93
N PHE A 182 11.54 2.25 -10.66
CA PHE A 182 11.69 3.65 -10.26
C PHE A 182 13.06 4.02 -9.72
N PHE A 183 13.74 3.10 -9.03
CA PHE A 183 14.96 3.45 -8.29
C PHE A 183 16.20 2.68 -8.74
N GLY A 184 16.03 1.48 -9.30
CA GLY A 184 17.12 0.68 -9.89
C GLY A 184 18.40 0.70 -9.03
N ASP A 185 19.57 0.74 -9.67
CA ASP A 185 20.87 0.93 -9.00
C ASP A 185 21.22 2.42 -8.81
N ARG A 186 20.30 3.34 -9.12
CA ARG A 186 20.61 4.77 -9.30
C ARG A 186 20.45 5.61 -8.04
N ASN A 187 19.93 5.03 -6.95
CA ASN A 187 19.73 5.74 -5.69
C ASN A 187 20.72 5.26 -4.63
N ASP A 188 21.49 6.20 -4.08
CA ASP A 188 22.51 5.93 -3.08
C ASP A 188 21.98 5.74 -1.66
N SER A 189 20.68 5.97 -1.43
CA SER A 189 20.09 5.80 -0.11
C SER A 189 20.20 4.35 0.36
N THR A 190 20.47 4.20 1.65
CA THR A 190 20.46 2.90 2.34
C THR A 190 19.13 2.16 2.17
N LEU A 191 18.01 2.89 2.19
CA LEU A 191 16.67 2.32 2.01
C LEU A 191 16.54 1.57 0.67
N TRP A 192 16.89 2.23 -0.44
CA TRP A 192 16.74 1.68 -1.78
C TRP A 192 17.73 0.55 -2.05
N LYS A 193 18.96 0.66 -1.55
CA LYS A 193 19.94 -0.45 -1.58
C LYS A 193 19.39 -1.68 -0.87
N ASN A 194 18.77 -1.49 0.29
CA ASN A 194 18.18 -2.60 1.04
C ASN A 194 16.93 -3.20 0.39
N LEU A 195 16.06 -2.37 -0.21
CA LEU A 195 14.90 -2.86 -0.95
C LEU A 195 15.32 -3.64 -2.20
N ASN A 196 16.34 -3.18 -2.93
CA ASN A 196 16.92 -3.93 -4.04
C ASN A 196 17.48 -5.27 -3.58
N LEU A 197 18.18 -5.29 -2.45
CA LEU A 197 18.72 -6.52 -1.87
C LEU A 197 17.61 -7.49 -1.45
N TYR A 198 16.56 -6.98 -0.78
CA TYR A 198 15.37 -7.77 -0.48
C TYR A 198 14.75 -8.37 -1.76
N CYS A 199 14.67 -7.59 -2.83
CA CYS A 199 14.13 -8.09 -4.10
C CYS A 199 15.01 -9.14 -4.77
N ARG A 200 16.33 -9.02 -4.69
CA ARG A 200 17.24 -10.10 -5.10
C ARG A 200 17.01 -11.36 -4.28
N TYR A 201 16.81 -11.22 -2.97
CA TYR A 201 16.46 -12.35 -2.10
C TYR A 201 15.12 -12.98 -2.50
N VAL A 202 14.06 -12.19 -2.73
CA VAL A 202 12.74 -12.71 -3.17
C VAL A 202 12.89 -13.50 -4.47
N MET A 203 13.61 -12.97 -5.46
CA MET A 203 13.85 -13.67 -6.74
C MET A 203 14.68 -14.95 -6.57
N ALA A 204 15.75 -14.89 -5.79
CA ALA A 204 16.60 -16.06 -5.52
C ALA A 204 15.83 -17.15 -4.74
N SER A 205 14.99 -16.77 -3.78
CA SER A 205 14.20 -17.70 -2.99
C SER A 205 13.16 -18.47 -3.82
N ALA A 206 12.65 -17.85 -4.89
CA ALA A 206 11.73 -18.50 -5.83
C ALA A 206 12.42 -19.56 -6.70
N GLU A 207 13.70 -19.37 -7.02
CA GLU A 207 14.47 -20.28 -7.89
C GLU A 207 15.25 -21.34 -7.09
N SER A 208 15.97 -20.93 -6.04
CA SER A 208 16.75 -21.78 -5.14
C SER A 208 17.20 -21.00 -3.89
N PRO A 209 16.62 -21.26 -2.70
CA PRO A 209 16.92 -20.53 -1.45
C PRO A 209 18.38 -20.52 -1.02
N GLN A 210 19.20 -21.46 -1.53
CA GLN A 210 20.61 -21.65 -1.16
C GLN A 210 21.58 -20.77 -1.95
N LYS A 211 21.10 -20.01 -2.95
CA LYS A 211 21.97 -19.21 -3.86
C LYS A 211 22.08 -17.74 -3.51
N PHE A 212 21.36 -17.27 -2.50
CA PHE A 212 21.43 -15.86 -2.13
C PHE A 212 22.64 -15.62 -1.23
N ASP A 213 23.73 -15.12 -1.82
CA ASP A 213 24.93 -14.71 -1.11
C ASP A 213 24.82 -13.24 -0.72
N LEU A 214 24.92 -12.97 0.59
CA LEU A 214 25.06 -11.62 1.11
C LEU A 214 26.54 -11.30 1.16
N ASP A 215 26.94 -10.29 0.39
CA ASP A 215 28.29 -9.75 0.55
C ASP A 215 28.42 -9.23 1.99
N SER A 216 29.25 -9.92 2.77
CA SER A 216 29.49 -9.62 4.18
C SER A 216 30.02 -8.21 4.44
N SER A 217 30.50 -7.52 3.39
CA SER A 217 31.01 -6.15 3.47
C SER A 217 29.92 -5.08 3.43
N ASP A 218 28.70 -5.41 3.01
CA ASP A 218 27.61 -4.43 2.94
C ASP A 218 27.00 -4.23 4.34
N THR A 219 27.42 -3.15 4.99
CA THR A 219 26.96 -2.76 6.34
C THR A 219 25.59 -2.08 6.32
N SER A 220 25.07 -1.74 5.13
CA SER A 220 23.84 -0.98 4.98
C SER A 220 22.57 -1.83 5.09
N ILE A 221 22.72 -3.16 5.08
CA ILE A 221 21.64 -4.16 5.07
C ILE A 221 20.70 -4.04 6.29
N PHE A 222 19.40 -4.03 6.03
CA PHE A 222 18.36 -4.23 7.05
C PHE A 222 18.69 -5.43 7.95
N GLN A 223 18.80 -5.21 9.25
CA GLN A 223 19.19 -6.25 10.21
C GLN A 223 18.26 -7.47 10.13
N VAL A 224 16.96 -7.24 9.91
CA VAL A 224 15.98 -8.31 9.71
C VAL A 224 16.33 -9.16 8.50
N LEU A 225 16.58 -8.55 7.34
CA LEU A 225 16.91 -9.28 6.12
C LEU A 225 18.21 -10.08 6.29
N ARG A 226 19.23 -9.46 6.90
CA ARG A 226 20.48 -10.15 7.22
C ARG A 226 20.23 -11.40 8.07
N ASN A 227 19.42 -11.28 9.12
CA ASN A 227 19.11 -12.40 10.00
C ASN A 227 18.35 -13.51 9.27
N ILE A 228 17.38 -13.16 8.42
CA ILE A 228 16.61 -14.12 7.61
C ILE A 228 17.52 -14.95 6.71
N VAL A 229 18.50 -14.32 6.08
CA VAL A 229 19.40 -14.98 5.12
C VAL A 229 20.48 -15.80 5.83
N THR A 230 21.11 -15.23 6.86
CA THR A 230 22.29 -15.85 7.50
C THR A 230 21.94 -16.89 8.54
N THR A 231 20.74 -16.83 9.13
CA THR A 231 20.31 -17.73 10.21
C THR A 231 19.15 -18.60 9.72
N PRO A 232 19.39 -19.88 9.38
CA PRO A 232 18.33 -20.79 8.97
C PRO A 232 17.22 -20.86 10.02
N GLY A 233 15.97 -20.67 9.58
CA GLY A 233 14.82 -20.72 10.48
C GLY A 233 14.69 -19.52 11.42
N TYR A 234 15.39 -18.40 11.16
CA TYR A 234 15.21 -17.16 11.92
C TYR A 234 13.72 -16.81 12.04
N THR A 235 13.33 -16.41 13.25
CA THR A 235 12.01 -15.90 13.58
C THR A 235 12.17 -14.79 14.63
N LEU A 236 11.22 -13.86 14.63
CA LEU A 236 11.12 -12.82 15.64
C LEU A 236 9.85 -13.06 16.47
N ASN A 237 10.03 -13.26 17.77
CA ASN A 237 8.90 -13.29 18.71
C ASN A 237 8.34 -11.88 18.89
N TYR A 238 7.05 -11.72 18.60
CA TYR A 238 6.36 -10.46 18.73
C TYR A 238 6.21 -10.05 20.20
N THR A 239 6.60 -8.81 20.46
CA THR A 239 6.07 -8.00 21.56
C THR A 239 5.81 -6.61 20.99
N PRO A 240 4.86 -5.82 21.52
CA PRO A 240 4.61 -4.46 21.05
C PRO A 240 5.90 -3.62 21.02
N SER A 241 6.69 -3.66 22.09
CA SER A 241 7.93 -2.89 22.21
C SER A 241 9.00 -3.31 21.20
N VAL A 242 9.20 -4.61 20.98
CA VAL A 242 10.19 -5.07 19.98
C VAL A 242 9.73 -4.70 18.58
N PHE A 243 8.44 -4.89 18.27
CA PHE A 243 7.91 -4.55 16.96
C PHE A 243 8.02 -3.05 16.66
N GLU A 244 7.80 -2.19 17.65
CA GLU A 244 7.92 -0.73 17.54
C GLU A 244 9.35 -0.25 17.24
N THR A 245 10.38 -0.97 17.69
CA THR A 245 11.78 -0.61 17.40
C THR A 245 12.20 -0.85 15.95
N LEU A 246 11.43 -1.64 15.20
CA LEU A 246 11.73 -1.95 13.81
C LEU A 246 11.27 -0.83 12.88
N SER A 247 12.01 -0.63 11.79
CA SER A 247 11.56 0.23 10.69
C SER A 247 10.28 -0.33 10.05
N PRO A 248 9.43 0.50 9.41
CA PRO A 248 8.24 0.01 8.70
C PRO A 248 8.54 -1.07 7.67
N VAL A 249 9.66 -0.95 6.95
CA VAL A 249 10.10 -1.95 5.96
C VAL A 249 10.53 -3.26 6.63
N ASP A 250 11.28 -3.20 7.73
CA ASP A 250 11.68 -4.40 8.50
C ASP A 250 10.46 -5.16 9.00
N ARG A 251 9.44 -4.45 9.50
CA ARG A 251 8.16 -5.05 9.91
C ARG A 251 7.48 -5.73 8.72
N ALA A 252 7.44 -5.04 7.57
CA ALA A 252 6.84 -5.58 6.35
C ALA A 252 7.54 -6.86 5.87
N ILE A 253 8.89 -6.87 5.86
CA ILE A 253 9.68 -8.04 5.49
C ILE A 253 9.41 -9.21 6.43
N LEU A 254 9.38 -9.00 7.75
CA LEU A 254 9.08 -10.07 8.71
C LEU A 254 7.73 -10.72 8.46
N VAL A 255 6.70 -9.91 8.20
CA VAL A 255 5.35 -10.40 7.92
C VAL A 255 5.31 -11.14 6.58
N ALA A 256 5.86 -10.54 5.52
CA ALA A 256 5.83 -11.09 4.16
C ALA A 256 6.63 -12.39 4.00
N GLU A 257 7.64 -12.58 4.84
CA GLU A 257 8.49 -13.78 4.89
C GLU A 257 8.03 -14.80 5.94
N ASN A 258 6.91 -14.56 6.63
CA ASN A 258 6.36 -15.43 7.67
C ASN A 258 7.37 -15.68 8.81
N ARG A 259 8.13 -14.65 9.17
CA ARG A 259 9.18 -14.69 10.19
C ARG A 259 8.74 -14.10 11.52
N LEU A 260 7.57 -13.45 11.57
CA LEU A 260 6.99 -12.96 12.81
C LEU A 260 6.21 -14.09 13.51
N VAL A 261 6.54 -14.35 14.78
CA VAL A 261 5.88 -15.36 15.61
C VAL A 261 5.10 -14.65 16.70
N TYR A 262 3.80 -14.90 16.77
CA TYR A 262 2.95 -14.39 17.83
C TYR A 262 2.34 -15.58 18.56
N SER A 263 2.69 -15.72 19.85
CA SER A 263 1.98 -16.60 20.76
C SER A 263 1.20 -15.74 21.73
N ALA A 264 -0.12 -15.92 21.76
CA ALA A 264 -0.92 -15.39 22.86
C ALA A 264 -0.51 -16.17 24.11
N GLN A 265 0.41 -15.62 24.92
CA GLN A 265 0.95 -16.31 26.11
C GLN A 265 -0.11 -16.49 27.22
N THR A 266 -1.32 -15.96 27.03
CA THR A 266 -2.45 -16.04 27.97
C THR A 266 -3.79 -16.20 27.25
N ASP A 267 -4.79 -16.78 27.93
CA ASP A 267 -6.17 -16.87 27.41
C ASP A 267 -6.79 -15.51 27.04
N ALA A 268 -6.27 -14.43 27.60
CA ALA A 268 -6.45 -13.09 27.05
C ALA A 268 -5.39 -12.87 25.97
N VAL A 269 -5.79 -12.73 24.69
CA VAL A 269 -5.04 -11.82 23.82
C VAL A 269 -5.19 -10.47 24.51
N ASP A 270 -4.13 -10.12 25.20
CA ASP A 270 -4.11 -9.03 26.14
C ASP A 270 -4.45 -7.74 25.37
N LEU A 271 -5.20 -6.84 26.04
CA LEU A 271 -5.58 -5.54 25.50
C LEU A 271 -4.34 -4.69 25.10
N SER A 272 -3.14 -5.18 25.41
CA SER A 272 -1.83 -4.65 25.08
C SER A 272 -1.44 -4.69 23.61
N VAL A 273 -2.12 -5.44 22.72
CA VAL A 273 -1.83 -5.35 21.27
C VAL A 273 -2.31 -4.00 20.74
N PRO A 274 -1.40 -3.13 20.25
CA PRO A 274 -1.78 -1.85 19.66
C PRO A 274 -2.61 -2.04 18.40
N ALA A 275 -3.56 -1.14 18.16
CA ALA A 275 -4.52 -1.25 17.06
C ALA A 275 -3.84 -1.40 15.68
N ASN A 276 -2.79 -0.63 15.44
CA ASN A 276 -2.00 -0.64 14.21
C ASN A 276 -1.15 -1.92 14.03
N HIS A 277 -0.96 -2.74 15.06
CA HIS A 277 -0.25 -4.02 14.96
C HIS A 277 -1.17 -5.19 14.59
N ILE A 278 -2.49 -5.02 14.70
CA ILE A 278 -3.47 -6.10 14.52
C ILE A 278 -3.39 -6.69 13.11
N GLN A 279 -3.35 -5.85 12.07
CA GLN A 279 -3.36 -6.31 10.68
C GLN A 279 -2.05 -7.03 10.29
N PRO A 280 -0.84 -6.50 10.62
CA PRO A 280 0.41 -7.26 10.49
C PRO A 280 0.37 -8.64 11.15
N LEU A 281 -0.19 -8.72 12.36
CA LEU A 281 -0.30 -9.98 13.09
C LEU A 281 -1.27 -10.95 12.39
N LEU A 282 -2.42 -10.48 11.93
CA LEU A 282 -3.40 -11.31 11.21
C LEU A 282 -2.85 -11.89 9.90
N ASN A 283 -1.86 -11.23 9.30
CA ASN A 283 -1.17 -11.71 8.10
C ASN A 283 -0.18 -12.85 8.38
N VAL A 284 0.13 -13.16 9.65
CA VAL A 284 0.96 -14.32 10.02
C VAL A 284 0.19 -15.63 9.74
N PRO A 285 0.66 -16.51 8.84
CA PRO A 285 -0.10 -17.71 8.47
C PRO A 285 -0.19 -18.74 9.59
N ALA A 286 0.85 -18.82 10.43
CA ALA A 286 0.98 -19.83 11.49
C ALA A 286 0.14 -19.54 12.75
N LEU A 287 -0.72 -18.51 12.74
CA LEU A 287 -1.64 -18.26 13.86
C LEU A 287 -2.65 -19.39 13.99
N ASP A 288 -2.77 -19.93 15.20
CA ASP A 288 -3.87 -20.82 15.54
C ASP A 288 -5.22 -20.09 15.47
N MET A 289 -6.30 -20.86 15.33
CA MET A 289 -7.64 -20.30 15.13
C MET A 289 -8.12 -19.46 16.31
N ASP A 290 -7.76 -19.81 17.54
CA ASP A 290 -8.20 -19.11 18.74
C ASP A 290 -7.51 -17.74 18.80
N THR A 291 -6.19 -17.70 18.61
CA THR A 291 -5.42 -16.46 18.53
C THR A 291 -5.90 -15.57 17.38
N ARG A 292 -6.17 -16.14 16.21
CA ARG A 292 -6.70 -15.40 15.06
C ARG A 292 -8.06 -14.79 15.37
N LEU A 293 -8.99 -15.56 15.95
CA LEU A 293 -10.32 -15.05 16.32
C LEU A 293 -10.21 -13.92 17.36
N LYS A 294 -9.34 -14.06 18.36
CA LYS A 294 -9.11 -13.03 19.37
C LYS A 294 -8.52 -11.73 18.78
N LEU A 295 -7.59 -11.83 17.83
CA LEU A 295 -7.07 -10.67 17.10
C LEU A 295 -8.15 -10.00 16.24
N LEU A 296 -9.02 -10.79 15.59
CA LEU A 296 -10.16 -10.26 14.84
C LEU A 296 -11.15 -9.53 15.75
N ASP A 297 -11.51 -10.11 16.88
CA ASP A 297 -12.37 -9.49 17.89
C ASP A 297 -11.76 -8.18 18.40
N ARG A 298 -10.47 -8.20 18.75
CA ARG A 298 -9.74 -6.99 19.14
C ARG A 298 -9.78 -5.93 18.04
N GLY A 299 -9.59 -6.33 16.78
CA GLY A 299 -9.63 -5.39 15.65
C GLY A 299 -11.00 -4.76 15.45
N VAL A 300 -12.08 -5.51 15.65
CA VAL A 300 -13.45 -4.98 15.65
C VAL A 300 -13.65 -4.02 16.81
N GLN A 301 -13.20 -4.38 18.02
CA GLN A 301 -13.30 -3.54 19.22
C GLN A 301 -12.50 -2.25 19.15
N THR A 302 -11.40 -2.20 18.39
CA THR A 302 -10.61 -0.97 18.16
C THR A 302 -11.05 -0.21 16.92
N GLY A 303 -11.95 -0.77 16.12
CA GLY A 303 -12.41 -0.19 14.85
C GLY A 303 -11.40 -0.28 13.71
N THR A 304 -10.34 -1.08 13.84
CA THR A 304 -9.36 -1.35 12.75
C THR A 304 -9.93 -2.32 11.73
N LEU A 305 -10.87 -3.17 12.14
CA LEU A 305 -11.56 -4.11 11.28
C LEU A 305 -13.07 -3.85 11.28
N PRO A 306 -13.76 -4.10 10.16
CA PRO A 306 -15.22 -4.03 10.13
C PRO A 306 -15.80 -5.18 10.97
N GLY A 307 -16.99 -4.97 11.55
CA GLY A 307 -17.70 -6.01 12.31
C GLY A 307 -17.97 -7.30 11.51
N THR A 308 -17.98 -7.20 10.17
CA THR A 308 -18.10 -8.35 9.27
C THR A 308 -16.86 -9.23 9.21
N ALA A 309 -15.70 -8.80 9.73
CA ALA A 309 -14.45 -9.55 9.71
C ALA A 309 -14.57 -10.89 10.47
N ILE A 310 -15.24 -10.89 11.62
CA ILE A 310 -15.49 -12.10 12.41
C ILE A 310 -16.41 -13.06 11.65
N ALA A 311 -17.48 -12.55 11.03
CA ALA A 311 -18.38 -13.36 10.20
C ALA A 311 -17.63 -13.95 8.99
N GLY A 312 -16.75 -13.18 8.38
CA GLY A 312 -15.85 -13.62 7.30
C GLY A 312 -14.97 -14.79 7.74
N PHE A 313 -14.36 -14.70 8.92
CA PHE A 313 -13.58 -15.77 9.51
C PHE A 313 -14.38 -17.07 9.68
N TYR A 314 -15.58 -17.01 10.27
CA TYR A 314 -16.43 -18.19 10.40
C TYR A 314 -16.85 -18.78 9.04
N LYS A 315 -17.05 -17.94 8.02
CA LYS A 315 -17.38 -18.37 6.66
C LYS A 315 -16.21 -19.09 5.98
N SER A 316 -14.98 -18.61 6.15
CA SER A 316 -13.79 -19.18 5.51
C SER A 316 -13.11 -20.30 6.31
N ALA A 317 -13.41 -20.41 7.60
CA ALA A 317 -12.77 -21.41 8.47
C ALA A 317 -13.08 -22.83 8.00
N VAL A 318 -12.04 -23.64 7.84
CA VAL A 318 -12.15 -25.08 7.56
C VAL A 318 -12.41 -25.79 8.89
N ILE A 319 -13.44 -26.65 8.93
CA ILE A 319 -13.61 -27.51 10.10
C ILE A 319 -12.53 -28.58 10.02
N ASP A 320 -11.72 -28.69 11.06
CA ASP A 320 -10.88 -29.86 11.25
C ASP A 320 -11.62 -30.79 12.20
N ASP A 321 -12.11 -31.92 11.68
CA ASP A 321 -12.87 -32.92 12.45
C ASP A 321 -12.05 -33.54 13.60
N LYS A 322 -10.72 -33.39 13.56
CA LYS A 322 -9.81 -33.84 14.61
C LYS A 322 -9.47 -32.75 15.61
N ALA A 323 -9.70 -31.48 15.29
CA ALA A 323 -9.44 -30.37 16.18
C ALA A 323 -10.59 -30.22 17.19
N VAL A 324 -10.23 -30.24 18.47
CA VAL A 324 -11.16 -30.04 19.60
C VAL A 324 -10.83 -28.70 20.24
N GLY A 325 -11.83 -27.84 20.40
CA GLY A 325 -11.66 -26.52 21.00
C GLY A 325 -12.90 -25.63 20.83
N PRO A 326 -13.07 -24.60 21.68
CA PRO A 326 -14.27 -23.77 21.70
C PRO A 326 -14.52 -23.07 20.35
N VAL A 327 -13.47 -22.64 19.64
CA VAL A 327 -13.64 -22.00 18.32
C VAL A 327 -14.09 -22.99 17.25
N GLN A 328 -13.57 -24.22 17.25
CA GLN A 328 -14.02 -25.27 16.35
C GLN A 328 -15.49 -25.64 16.58
N ASP A 329 -15.92 -25.68 17.85
CA ASP A 329 -17.33 -25.90 18.19
C ASP A 329 -18.22 -24.76 17.68
N LEU A 330 -17.81 -23.50 17.83
CA LEU A 330 -18.51 -22.34 17.30
C LEU A 330 -18.59 -22.35 15.77
N ILE A 331 -17.50 -22.71 15.08
CA ILE A 331 -17.49 -22.86 13.62
C ILE A 331 -18.50 -23.94 13.19
N ARG A 332 -18.55 -25.09 13.89
CA ARG A 332 -19.52 -26.15 13.61
C ARG A 332 -20.97 -25.67 13.82
N ILE A 333 -21.24 -24.92 14.89
CA ILE A 333 -22.57 -24.34 15.15
C ILE A 333 -22.95 -23.35 14.05
N TYR A 334 -22.06 -22.41 13.72
CA TYR A 334 -22.29 -21.41 12.69
C TYR A 334 -22.64 -22.05 11.35
N LYS A 335 -21.87 -23.06 10.92
CA LYS A 335 -22.13 -23.76 9.65
C LYS A 335 -23.47 -24.51 9.66
N LYS A 336 -23.83 -25.16 10.78
CA LYS A 336 -25.14 -25.82 10.92
C LYS A 336 -26.30 -24.84 10.80
N ILE A 337 -26.21 -23.67 11.45
CA ILE A 337 -27.24 -22.62 11.38
C ILE A 337 -27.38 -22.13 9.94
N LYS A 338 -26.26 -21.84 9.27
CA LYS A 338 -26.28 -21.33 7.90
C LYS A 338 -26.86 -22.34 6.91
N THR A 339 -26.51 -23.63 7.03
CA THR A 339 -27.10 -24.67 6.18
C THR A 339 -28.60 -24.86 6.45
N ALA A 340 -29.05 -24.66 7.68
CA ALA A 340 -30.48 -24.75 7.99
C ALA A 340 -31.26 -23.63 7.31
N ASP A 341 -30.75 -22.39 7.36
CA ASP A 341 -31.34 -21.21 6.73
C ASP A 341 -31.49 -21.38 5.20
N GLU A 342 -30.46 -21.91 4.53
CA GLU A 342 -30.47 -22.22 3.09
C GLU A 342 -31.45 -23.35 2.70
N THR A 343 -31.86 -24.20 3.65
CA THR A 343 -32.83 -25.30 3.40
C THR A 343 -34.27 -24.94 3.75
N THR A 344 -34.50 -23.86 4.50
CA THR A 344 -35.83 -23.31 4.76
C THR A 344 -36.23 -22.33 3.67
N ASP A 345 -36.55 -22.87 2.49
CA ASP A 345 -37.32 -22.19 1.45
C ASP A 345 -38.78 -22.05 1.97
N ILE A 346 -39.00 -21.14 2.92
CA ILE A 346 -40.35 -20.74 3.30
C ILE A 346 -40.76 -19.68 2.29
N PRO A 347 -41.74 -19.96 1.40
CA PRO A 347 -42.23 -18.94 0.48
C PRO A 347 -42.83 -17.81 1.31
N LEU A 348 -42.23 -16.63 1.23
CA LEU A 348 -42.82 -15.39 1.72
C LEU A 348 -44.06 -15.12 0.84
N TYR A 349 -45.23 -15.52 1.35
CA TYR A 349 -46.53 -15.13 0.83
C TYR A 349 -46.92 -13.73 1.30
#